data_AF-A0A1Y2VUU7-F1
#
_entry.id   AF-A0A1Y2VUU7-F1
#
_cell.length_a   1.000
_cell.length_b   1.000
_cell.length_c   1.000
_cell.angle_alpha   90.00
_cell.angle_beta   90.00
_cell.angle_gamma   90.00
#
_symmetry.space_group_name_H-M   'P 1'
#
loop_
_entity.id
_entity.type
_entity.pdbx_description
1 polymer ?
#
loop_
_entity_poly.entity_id
_entity_poly.type
_entity_poly.pdbx_seq_one_letter_code
_entity_poly.pdbx_strand_id
1 'polypeptide(L)'
;YSTEPSRWNAVQARDSAADGHFVYAVRTTKIYCRPVCKARRARRANVAFYTHSLDAERAGFRACKRCKPEMRGGMPEEAAVRRVRSLIDENLWKLMTEPNGLDSEKTDELAQKAGVSKWHFHRLFKEMMGTTPAEYTNQQR
;
A
#
# COMPACT_ATOMS: atom_id res chain seq x y z
N TYR A 1 -5.75 -20.88 -5.20
CA TYR A 1 -5.07 -21.14 -3.91
C TYR A 1 -5.88 -22.14 -3.05
N SER A 2 -5.99 -23.38 -3.54
CA SER A 2 -6.92 -24.39 -2.98
C SER A 2 -6.27 -25.35 -1.99
N THR A 3 -4.94 -25.36 -1.88
CA THR A 3 -4.17 -26.21 -0.97
C THR A 3 -3.27 -25.37 -0.06
N GLU A 4 -2.94 -25.87 1.13
CA GLU A 4 -2.04 -25.16 2.04
C GLU A 4 -0.64 -24.91 1.46
N PRO A 5 0.01 -25.84 0.73
CA PRO A 5 1.30 -25.58 0.10
C PRO A 5 1.22 -24.43 -0.92
N SER A 6 0.17 -24.38 -1.74
CA SER A 6 -0.06 -23.29 -2.69
C SER A 6 -0.23 -21.94 -1.97
N ARG A 7 -1.01 -21.91 -0.89
CA ARG A 7 -1.17 -20.70 -0.05
C ARG A 7 0.14 -20.27 0.60
N TRP A 8 0.93 -21.23 1.09
CA TRP A 8 2.22 -20.92 1.68
C TRP A 8 3.20 -20.35 0.66
N ASN A 9 3.29 -20.93 -0.53
CA ASN A 9 4.13 -20.40 -1.60
C ASN A 9 3.73 -18.96 -1.98
N ALA A 10 2.42 -18.67 -2.05
CA ALA A 10 1.93 -17.31 -2.27
C ALA A 10 2.36 -16.33 -1.16
N VAL A 11 2.30 -16.73 0.11
CA VAL A 11 2.81 -15.92 1.23
C VAL A 11 4.33 -15.72 1.13
N GLN A 12 5.08 -16.74 0.73
CA GLN A 12 6.52 -16.64 0.57
C GLN A 12 6.92 -15.69 -0.55
N ALA A 13 6.22 -15.76 -1.69
CA ALA A 13 6.44 -14.92 -2.86
C ALA A 13 5.82 -13.51 -2.75
N ARG A 14 4.96 -13.26 -1.74
CA ARG A 14 4.11 -12.07 -1.66
C ARG A 14 3.30 -11.87 -2.94
N ASP A 15 2.72 -12.96 -3.43
CA ASP A 15 1.97 -13.00 -4.68
C ASP A 15 0.73 -12.08 -4.60
N SER A 16 0.70 -11.06 -5.47
CA SER A 16 -0.41 -10.11 -5.56
C SER A 16 -1.69 -10.75 -6.08
N ALA A 17 -1.58 -11.80 -6.91
CA ALA A 17 -2.75 -12.53 -7.38
C ALA A 17 -3.42 -13.33 -6.25
N ALA A 18 -2.74 -13.54 -5.12
CA ALA A 18 -3.29 -14.21 -3.95
C ALA A 18 -4.08 -13.28 -3.03
N ASP A 19 -3.93 -11.97 -3.18
CA ASP A 19 -4.66 -11.03 -2.34
C ASP A 19 -6.17 -11.16 -2.57
N GLY A 20 -6.94 -11.17 -1.48
CA GLY A 20 -8.38 -11.41 -1.52
C GLY A 20 -8.82 -12.87 -1.65
N HIS A 21 -7.93 -13.82 -1.98
CA HIS A 21 -8.30 -15.25 -2.03
C HIS A 21 -8.27 -15.94 -0.65
N PHE A 22 -7.37 -15.52 0.23
CA PHE A 22 -7.26 -16.04 1.59
C PHE A 22 -6.50 -15.05 2.48
N VAL A 23 -6.56 -15.26 3.79
CA VAL A 23 -5.69 -14.63 4.78
C VAL A 23 -4.90 -15.70 5.52
N TYR A 24 -3.74 -15.33 6.06
CA TYR A 24 -2.95 -16.21 6.91
C TYR A 24 -2.84 -15.63 8.31
N ALA A 25 -2.88 -16.49 9.33
CA ALA A 25 -2.80 -16.10 10.73
C ALA A 25 -1.58 -16.74 11.39
N VAL A 26 -0.91 -15.96 12.24
CA VAL A 26 0.29 -16.38 12.96
C VAL A 26 -0.06 -16.66 14.41
N ARG A 27 0.04 -17.93 14.82
CA ARG A 27 -0.34 -18.44 16.14
C ARG A 27 0.36 -17.72 17.29
N THR A 28 1.64 -17.41 17.13
CA THR A 28 2.46 -16.79 18.18
C THR A 28 2.14 -15.33 18.43
N THR A 29 1.79 -14.57 17.40
CA THR A 29 1.45 -13.13 17.53
C THR A 29 -0.05 -12.89 17.67
N LYS A 30 -0.88 -13.89 17.35
CA LYS A 30 -2.33 -13.79 17.23
C LYS A 30 -2.74 -12.69 16.24
N ILE A 31 -1.99 -12.55 15.14
CA ILE A 31 -2.25 -11.59 14.07
C ILE A 31 -2.54 -12.33 12.77
N TYR A 32 -3.54 -11.89 12.02
CA TYR A 32 -3.79 -12.34 10.65
C TYR A 32 -3.48 -11.24 9.63
N CYS A 33 -3.08 -11.66 8.42
CA CYS A 33 -2.48 -10.85 7.38
C CYS A 33 -2.95 -11.28 5.99
N ARG A 34 -2.81 -10.37 5.01
CA ARG A 34 -2.86 -10.67 3.57
C ARG A 34 -1.60 -11.40 3.12
N PRO A 35 -1.64 -12.23 2.07
CA PRO A 35 -0.46 -12.89 1.52
C PRO A 35 0.62 -11.92 1.02
N VAL A 36 0.22 -10.72 0.58
CA VAL A 36 1.11 -9.62 0.14
C VAL A 36 1.74 -8.81 1.29
N CYS A 37 1.44 -9.14 2.55
CA CYS A 37 1.88 -8.33 3.68
C CYS A 37 3.41 -8.21 3.77
N LYS A 38 3.91 -6.97 3.83
CA LYS A 38 5.35 -6.65 3.96
C LYS A 38 5.94 -6.96 5.35
N ALA A 39 5.14 -7.45 6.31
CA ALA A 39 5.64 -7.85 7.62
C ALA A 39 6.65 -9.02 7.53
N ARG A 40 7.44 -9.20 8.60
CA ARG A 40 8.38 -10.31 8.71
C ARG A 40 7.60 -11.63 8.67
N ARG A 41 8.01 -12.55 7.79
CA ARG A 41 7.38 -13.87 7.66
C ARG A 41 7.58 -14.68 8.94
N ALA A 42 6.51 -15.28 9.43
CA ALA A 42 6.56 -16.25 10.52
C ALA A 42 7.07 -17.60 10.02
N ARG A 43 7.47 -18.48 10.94
CA ARG A 43 7.78 -19.89 10.61
C ARG A 43 6.50 -20.59 10.16
N ARG A 44 6.58 -21.43 9.11
CA ARG A 44 5.44 -22.18 8.56
C ARG A 44 4.62 -22.94 9.61
N ALA A 45 5.30 -23.52 10.61
CA ALA A 45 4.67 -24.26 11.70
C ALA A 45 3.69 -23.41 12.53
N ASN A 46 3.87 -22.09 12.57
CA ASN A 46 3.02 -21.16 13.31
C ASN A 46 1.93 -20.53 12.45
N VAL A 47 1.77 -20.95 11.19
CA VAL A 47 0.86 -20.32 10.22
C VAL A 47 -0.36 -21.20 10.00
N ALA A 48 -1.54 -20.59 10.07
CA ALA A 48 -2.81 -21.16 9.65
C ALA A 48 -3.41 -20.31 8.53
N PHE A 49 -4.25 -20.89 7.68
CA PHE A 49 -4.90 -20.19 6.57
C PHE A 49 -6.41 -20.16 6.76
N TYR A 50 -7.03 -19.05 6.40
CA TYR A 50 -8.47 -18.83 6.45
C TYR A 50 -8.94 -18.25 5.12
N THR A 51 -10.15 -18.60 4.69
CA THR A 51 -10.71 -18.08 3.44
C THR A 51 -11.11 -16.62 3.61
N HIS A 52 -11.74 -16.27 4.72
CA HIS A 52 -12.17 -14.90 5.00
C HIS A 52 -11.52 -14.34 6.27
N SER A 53 -11.35 -13.01 6.29
CA SER A 53 -10.88 -12.27 7.48
C SER A 53 -11.74 -12.56 8.72
N LEU A 54 -13.05 -12.67 8.53
CA LEU A 54 -14.00 -12.99 9.60
C LEU A 54 -13.73 -14.35 10.25
N ASP A 55 -13.30 -15.36 9.48
CA ASP A 55 -12.99 -16.68 10.02
C ASP A 55 -11.76 -16.64 10.92
N ALA A 56 -10.75 -15.83 10.55
CA ALA A 56 -9.57 -15.60 11.37
C ALA A 56 -9.92 -14.83 12.66
N GLU A 57 -10.82 -13.84 12.58
CA GLU A 57 -11.29 -13.10 13.76
C GLU A 57 -12.07 -13.99 14.72
N ARG A 58 -12.98 -14.83 14.21
CA ARG A 58 -13.71 -15.84 15.00
C ARG A 58 -12.77 -16.85 15.66
N ALA A 59 -11.64 -17.15 15.03
CA ALA A 59 -10.59 -17.98 15.61
C ALA A 59 -9.69 -17.23 16.63
N GLY A 60 -10.00 -15.97 16.97
CA GLY A 60 -9.33 -15.18 18.00
C GLY A 60 -8.08 -14.44 17.52
N PHE A 61 -7.93 -14.22 16.21
CA PHE A 61 -6.81 -13.44 15.65
C PHE A 61 -7.21 -11.98 15.43
N ARG A 62 -6.25 -11.08 15.64
CA ARG A 62 -6.39 -9.64 15.44
C ARG A 62 -5.90 -9.24 14.05
N ALA A 63 -6.53 -8.26 13.43
CA ALA A 63 -6.13 -7.81 12.09
C ALA A 63 -4.76 -7.11 12.11
N CYS A 64 -3.95 -7.33 11.07
CA CYS A 64 -2.66 -6.68 10.93
C CYS A 64 -2.83 -5.19 10.60
N LYS A 65 -2.30 -4.31 11.46
CA LYS A 65 -2.33 -2.86 11.27
C LYS A 65 -1.60 -2.36 10.02
N ARG A 66 -0.71 -3.17 9.43
CA ARG A 66 0.06 -2.81 8.22
C ARG A 66 -0.71 -3.08 6.93
N CYS A 67 -1.14 -4.33 6.73
CA CYS A 67 -1.84 -4.73 5.51
C CYS A 67 -3.37 -4.59 5.60
N LYS A 68 -3.91 -4.29 6.79
CA LYS A 68 -5.32 -4.03 7.06
C LYS A 68 -6.26 -5.01 6.32
N PRO A 69 -6.12 -6.33 6.58
CA PRO A 69 -6.89 -7.37 5.88
C PRO A 69 -8.41 -7.29 6.12
N GLU A 70 -8.85 -6.54 7.11
CA GLU A 70 -10.25 -6.24 7.43
C GLU A 70 -10.87 -5.23 6.45
N MET A 71 -10.06 -4.36 5.82
CA MET A 71 -10.56 -3.36 4.89
C MET A 71 -10.72 -3.96 3.49
N ARG A 72 -11.78 -3.59 2.77
CA ARG A 72 -11.91 -3.96 1.35
C ARG A 72 -10.91 -3.19 0.50
N GLY A 73 -10.43 -3.82 -0.57
CA GLY A 73 -9.37 -3.28 -1.43
C GLY A 73 -8.01 -3.94 -1.19
N GLY A 74 -7.02 -3.61 -2.03
CA GLY A 74 -5.65 -4.10 -1.93
C GLY A 74 -4.87 -3.48 -0.77
N MET A 75 -3.54 -3.44 -0.87
CA MET A 75 -2.71 -2.85 0.18
C MET A 75 -3.01 -1.34 0.36
N PRO A 76 -3.07 -0.80 1.59
CA PRO A 76 -3.30 0.63 1.82
C PRO A 76 -2.31 1.54 1.09
N GLU A 77 -1.06 1.07 0.97
CA GLU A 77 0.01 1.75 0.23
C GLU A 77 -0.31 1.85 -1.27
N GLU A 78 -0.81 0.77 -1.90
CA GLU A 78 -1.19 0.78 -3.32
C GLU A 78 -2.38 1.71 -3.59
N ALA A 79 -3.34 1.79 -2.66
CA ALA A 79 -4.43 2.75 -2.74
C ALA A 79 -3.93 4.20 -2.65
N ALA A 80 -2.96 4.47 -1.76
CA ALA A 80 -2.32 5.77 -1.66
C ALA A 80 -1.55 6.14 -2.92
N VAL A 81 -0.74 5.21 -3.46
CA VAL A 81 0.01 5.39 -4.72
C VAL A 81 -0.93 5.74 -5.87
N ARG A 82 -2.04 5.01 -6.01
CA ARG A 82 -3.05 5.30 -7.06
C ARG A 82 -3.65 6.69 -6.93
N ARG A 83 -3.98 7.13 -5.70
CA ARG A 83 -4.50 8.49 -5.47
C ARG A 83 -3.48 9.56 -5.80
N VAL A 84 -2.22 9.39 -5.37
CA VAL A 84 -1.14 10.32 -5.69
C VAL A 84 -0.93 10.42 -7.20
N ARG A 85 -0.92 9.28 -7.91
CA ARG A 85 -0.82 9.26 -9.38
C ARG A 85 -1.97 10.02 -10.04
N SER A 86 -3.22 9.73 -9.70
CA SER A 86 -4.39 10.42 -10.26
C SER A 86 -4.30 11.93 -10.05
N LEU A 87 -3.91 12.37 -8.85
CA LEU A 87 -3.77 13.80 -8.55
C LEU A 87 -2.64 14.46 -9.33
N ILE A 88 -1.52 13.76 -9.54
CA ILE A 88 -0.43 14.28 -10.37
C ILE A 88 -0.88 14.38 -11.81
N ASP A 89 -1.52 13.35 -12.37
CA ASP A 89 -1.98 13.32 -13.76
C ASP A 89 -3.06 14.38 -14.03
N GLU A 90 -4.05 14.52 -13.14
CA GLU A 90 -5.14 15.51 -13.25
C GLU A 90 -4.65 16.95 -13.14
N ASN A 91 -3.64 17.19 -12.29
CA ASN A 91 -3.10 18.53 -12.08
C ASN A 91 -1.89 18.81 -12.97
N LEU A 92 -1.33 17.83 -13.68
CA LEU A 92 -0.04 17.94 -14.37
C LEU A 92 0.04 19.18 -15.25
N TRP A 93 -1.01 19.45 -16.02
CA TRP A 93 -1.12 20.64 -16.86
C TRP A 93 -1.06 21.93 -16.01
N LYS A 94 -1.82 22.00 -14.91
CA LYS A 94 -1.84 23.15 -13.99
C LYS A 94 -0.50 23.33 -13.26
N LEU A 95 0.22 22.24 -12.98
CA LEU A 95 1.56 22.27 -12.41
C LEU A 95 2.58 22.89 -13.37
N MET A 96 2.37 22.74 -14.69
CA MET A 96 3.24 23.28 -15.73
C MET A 96 2.96 24.75 -16.07
N THR A 97 1.71 25.22 -15.95
CA THR A 97 1.33 26.58 -16.39
C THR A 97 1.35 27.65 -15.31
N GLU A 98 1.41 27.30 -14.02
CA GLU A 98 1.38 28.29 -12.95
C GLU A 98 2.76 28.91 -12.63
N PRO A 99 2.84 30.24 -12.36
CA PRO A 99 4.11 30.96 -12.19
C PRO A 99 4.99 30.47 -11.02
N ASN A 100 4.37 29.81 -10.03
CA ASN A 100 5.06 29.27 -8.86
C ASN A 100 5.22 27.74 -8.89
N GLY A 101 4.73 27.05 -9.94
CA GLY A 101 4.80 25.59 -10.09
C GLY A 101 4.37 24.80 -8.85
N LEU A 102 5.16 23.77 -8.48
CA LEU A 102 4.99 22.90 -7.31
C LEU A 102 5.87 23.37 -6.14
N ASP A 103 5.47 24.47 -5.52
CA ASP A 103 6.07 24.93 -4.27
C ASP A 103 5.73 24.03 -3.07
N SER A 104 6.30 24.37 -1.92
CA SER A 104 6.14 23.60 -0.67
C SER A 104 4.68 23.54 -0.20
N GLU A 105 3.91 24.61 -0.38
CA GLU A 105 2.53 24.73 0.11
C GLU A 105 1.59 23.88 -0.75
N LYS A 106 1.69 23.98 -2.08
CA LYS A 106 0.93 23.13 -3.00
C LYS A 106 1.27 21.65 -2.87
N THR A 107 2.54 21.34 -2.62
CA THR A 107 2.95 19.96 -2.36
C THR A 107 2.29 19.42 -1.09
N ASP A 108 2.17 20.24 -0.04
CA ASP A 108 1.45 19.87 1.19
C ASP A 108 -0.05 19.68 0.94
N GLU A 109 -0.68 20.56 0.17
CA GLU A 109 -2.09 20.39 -0.22
C GLU A 109 -2.35 19.10 -0.99
N LEU A 110 -1.51 18.78 -1.98
CA LEU A 110 -1.62 17.55 -2.76
C LEU A 110 -1.38 16.31 -1.90
N ALA A 111 -0.41 16.36 -0.98
CA ALA A 111 -0.17 15.29 -0.03
C ALA A 111 -1.39 15.05 0.88
N GLN A 112 -2.00 16.13 1.40
CA GLN A 112 -3.22 16.06 2.22
C GLN A 112 -4.40 15.49 1.43
N LYS A 113 -4.64 15.95 0.19
CA LYS A 113 -5.69 15.42 -0.69
C LYS A 113 -5.51 13.93 -1.00
N ALA A 114 -4.26 13.48 -1.15
CA ALA A 114 -3.94 12.07 -1.34
C ALA A 114 -4.06 11.22 -0.07
N GLY A 115 -4.13 11.85 1.11
CA GLY A 115 -4.14 11.21 2.41
C GLY A 115 -2.78 10.61 2.80
N VAL A 116 -1.68 11.23 2.37
CA VAL A 116 -0.31 10.80 2.69
C VAL A 116 0.48 11.95 3.33
N SER A 117 1.56 11.62 4.04
CA SER A 117 2.48 12.66 4.52
C SER A 117 3.24 13.31 3.36
N LYS A 118 3.68 14.55 3.55
CA LYS A 118 4.55 15.28 2.61
C LYS A 118 5.74 14.44 2.14
N TRP A 119 6.45 13.81 3.10
CA TRP A 119 7.60 12.96 2.80
C TRP A 119 7.25 11.76 1.92
N HIS A 120 6.10 11.13 2.17
CA HIS A 120 5.64 10.00 1.36
C HIS A 120 5.24 10.48 -0.04
N PHE A 121 4.57 11.64 -0.15
CA PHE A 121 4.25 12.26 -1.43
C PHE A 121 5.51 12.56 -2.25
N HIS A 122 6.52 13.23 -1.66
CA HIS A 122 7.79 13.52 -2.33
C HIS A 122 8.47 12.26 -2.87
N ARG A 123 8.50 11.19 -2.07
CA ARG A 123 9.07 9.90 -2.48
C ARG A 123 8.32 9.32 -3.68
N LEU A 124 6.99 9.29 -3.61
CA LEU A 124 6.14 8.76 -4.69
C LEU A 124 6.23 9.61 -5.97
N PHE A 125 6.26 10.93 -5.82
CA PHE A 125 6.42 11.85 -6.95
C PHE A 125 7.75 11.60 -7.66
N LYS A 126 8.86 11.49 -6.91
CA LYS A 126 10.17 11.16 -7.47
C LYS A 126 10.21 9.78 -8.14
N GLU A 127 9.56 8.78 -7.55
CA GLU A 127 9.48 7.43 -8.12
C GLU A 127 8.70 7.40 -9.44
N MET A 128 7.69 8.26 -9.60
CA MET A 128 6.86 8.32 -10.82
C MET A 128 7.40 9.28 -11.89
N MET A 129 7.89 10.45 -11.51
CA MET A 129 8.35 11.51 -12.42
C MET A 129 9.87 11.52 -12.64
N GLY A 130 10.62 10.71 -11.89
CA GLY A 130 12.09 10.66 -11.92
C GLY A 130 12.79 11.82 -11.19
N THR A 131 12.05 12.86 -10.82
CA THR A 131 12.55 14.11 -10.23
C THR A 131 11.67 14.54 -9.05
N THR A 132 12.18 15.35 -8.13
CA THR A 132 11.36 15.86 -7.02
C THR A 132 10.41 16.98 -7.47
N PRO A 133 9.31 17.26 -6.74
CA PRO A 133 8.43 18.41 -7.01
C PRO A 133 9.14 19.74 -7.29
N ALA A 134 10.14 20.06 -6.47
CA ALA A 134 10.90 21.30 -6.56
C ALA A 134 11.79 21.32 -7.81
N GLU A 135 12.48 20.21 -8.10
CA GLU A 135 13.31 20.07 -9.30
C GLU A 135 12.46 20.07 -10.58
N TYR A 136 11.29 19.40 -10.57
CA TYR A 136 10.33 19.42 -11.67
C TYR A 136 9.91 20.86 -12.01
N THR A 137 9.63 21.66 -10.98
CA THR A 137 9.28 23.09 -11.16
C THR A 137 10.43 23.87 -11.76
N ASN A 138 11.67 23.65 -11.29
CA ASN A 138 12.84 24.34 -11.82
C ASN A 138 13.18 23.93 -13.26
N GLN A 139 12.86 22.71 -13.69
CA GLN A 139 13.09 22.25 -15.07
C GLN A 139 12.10 22.83 -16.08
N GLN A 140 10.95 23.32 -15.62
CA GLN A 140 9.90 23.89 -16.46
C GLN A 140 9.95 25.44 -16.51
N ARG A 141 10.91 26.05 -15.79
CA ARG A 141 11.24 27.48 -15.89
C ARG A 141 12.32 27.71 -16.93
#